data_AF-A0A832UG38-F1
#
_entry.id   AF-A0A832UG38-F1
#
_cell.length_a   1.000
_cell.length_b   1.000
_cell.length_c   1.000
_cell.angle_alpha   90.00
_cell.angle_beta   90.00
_cell.angle_gamma   90.00
#
_symmetry.space_group_name_H-M   'P 1'
#
loop_
_entity.id
_entity.type
_entity.pdbx_description
1 polymer ?
#
loop_
_entity_poly.entity_id
_entity_poly.type
_entity_poly.pdbx_seq_one_letter_code
_entity_poly.pdbx_strand_id
1 'polypeptide(L)'
;MISSVTFHPFISHFPPALFVAGLALLYLSKKRNDPKLGSAASFNFSLGLMAAVVASFSGMVSVDINLRTTIDVEGHQGYSFLFTVLYGFVTGYSYTSSFSKTAQGFYVVGLLTMCICLFSGYQLVHSAWGP
;
A
#
# COMPACT_ATOMS: atom_id res chain seq x y z
N MET A 1 8.31 -10.01 -23.00
CA MET A 1 8.96 -10.14 -21.68
C MET A 1 8.30 -9.13 -20.75
N ILE A 2 7.29 -9.55 -19.98
CA ILE A 2 6.50 -8.68 -19.08
C ILE A 2 6.99 -8.76 -17.62
N SER A 3 8.13 -9.44 -17.39
CA SER A 3 8.67 -9.74 -16.07
C SER A 3 10.09 -9.19 -15.89
N SER A 4 10.34 -7.94 -16.27
CA SER A 4 11.57 -7.31 -15.82
C SER A 4 11.37 -6.82 -14.39
N VAL A 5 12.34 -7.13 -13.55
CA VAL A 5 12.55 -6.67 -12.17
C VAL A 5 12.41 -5.13 -12.02
N THR A 6 12.31 -4.39 -13.13
CA THR A 6 12.07 -2.94 -13.23
C THR A 6 10.60 -2.50 -13.23
N PHE A 7 9.62 -3.37 -13.54
CA PHE A 7 8.19 -2.99 -13.53
C PHE A 7 7.55 -3.12 -12.14
N HIS A 8 8.05 -4.07 -11.34
CA HIS A 8 7.58 -4.32 -9.97
C HIS A 8 7.79 -3.11 -9.03
N PRO A 9 8.94 -2.39 -9.05
CA PRO A 9 9.10 -1.13 -8.33
C PRO A 9 8.06 -0.08 -8.72
N PHE A 10 7.73 0.06 -10.01
CA PHE A 10 6.80 1.12 -10.43
C PHE A 10 5.38 0.91 -9.88
N ILE A 11 4.91 -0.34 -9.85
CA ILE A 11 3.59 -0.68 -9.28
C ILE A 11 3.64 -0.74 -7.74
N SER A 12 4.74 -1.17 -7.12
CA SER A 12 4.81 -1.34 -5.66
C SER A 12 4.94 -0.03 -4.88
N HIS A 13 5.43 1.05 -5.51
CA HIS A 13 5.51 2.38 -4.88
C HIS A 13 4.21 3.18 -5.02
N PHE A 14 3.35 2.79 -5.95
CA PHE A 14 2.10 3.48 -6.25
C PHE A 14 1.10 3.44 -5.07
N PRO A 15 0.86 2.29 -4.40
CA PRO A 15 -0.02 2.24 -3.25
C PRO A 15 0.47 3.08 -2.06
N PRO A 16 1.75 2.98 -1.61
CA PRO A 16 2.26 3.86 -0.56
C PRO A 16 2.12 5.36 -0.89
N ALA A 17 2.45 5.75 -2.12
CA ALA A 17 2.35 7.14 -2.55
C ALA A 17 0.90 7.66 -2.52
N LEU A 18 -0.04 6.88 -3.07
CA LEU A 18 -1.47 7.23 -3.07
C LEU A 18 -2.10 7.19 -1.67
N PHE A 19 -1.59 6.32 -0.78
CA PHE A 19 -2.04 6.26 0.61
C PHE A 19 -1.67 7.55 1.35
N VAL A 20 -0.40 7.97 1.25
CA VAL A 20 0.07 9.21 1.88
C VAL A 20 -0.62 10.44 1.26
N ALA A 21 -0.76 10.48 -0.06
CA ALA A 21 -1.47 11.55 -0.74
C ALA A 21 -2.95 11.61 -0.31
N GLY A 22 -3.62 10.46 -0.20
CA GLY A 22 -5.00 10.36 0.28
C GLY A 22 -5.14 10.91 1.70
N LEU A 23 -4.25 10.52 2.62
CA LEU A 23 -4.26 11.04 4.00
C LEU A 23 -4.02 12.57 4.05
N ALA A 24 -3.07 13.07 3.26
CA ALA A 24 -2.80 14.51 3.17
C ALA A 24 -4.02 15.28 2.65
N LEU A 25 -4.69 14.78 1.61
CA LEU A 25 -5.92 15.38 1.08
C LEU A 25 -7.07 15.32 2.08
N LEU A 26 -7.22 14.21 2.82
CA LEU A 26 -8.25 14.06 3.86
C LEU A 26 -8.02 15.08 5.00
N TYR A 27 -6.77 15.25 5.42
CA TYR A 27 -6.37 16.27 6.39
C TYR A 27 -6.66 17.69 5.88
N LEU A 28 -6.28 17.99 4.63
CA LEU A 28 -6.55 19.29 4.02
C LEU A 28 -8.04 19.57 3.84
N SER A 29 -8.84 18.55 3.52
CA SER A 29 -10.30 18.64 3.44
C SER A 29 -10.89 19.11 4.76
N LYS A 30 -10.47 18.51 5.88
CA LYS A 30 -10.88 18.93 7.22
C LYS A 30 -10.40 20.34 7.56
N LYS A 31 -9.14 20.65 7.27
CA LYS A 31 -8.53 21.95 7.60
C LYS A 31 -9.15 23.11 6.82
N ARG A 32 -9.51 22.89 5.55
CA ARG A 32 -10.06 23.90 4.64
C ARG A 32 -11.58 23.87 4.55
N ASN A 33 -12.23 22.91 5.21
CA ASN A 33 -13.65 22.63 5.10
C ASN A 33 -14.11 22.47 3.62
N ASP A 34 -13.27 21.84 2.80
CA ASP A 34 -13.51 21.64 1.37
C ASP A 34 -13.83 20.17 1.08
N PRO A 35 -15.10 19.83 0.79
CA PRO A 35 -15.51 18.45 0.52
C PRO A 35 -14.90 17.89 -0.77
N LYS A 36 -14.47 18.72 -1.73
CA LYS A 36 -13.85 18.25 -2.98
C LYS A 36 -12.52 17.53 -2.70
N LEU A 37 -11.76 18.03 -1.73
CA LEU A 37 -10.52 17.40 -1.28
C LEU A 37 -10.78 16.04 -0.61
N GLY A 38 -11.92 15.88 0.08
CA GLY A 38 -12.35 14.61 0.64
C GLY A 38 -12.67 13.58 -0.44
N SER A 39 -13.40 13.98 -1.48
CA SER A 39 -13.65 13.11 -2.64
C SER A 39 -12.36 12.73 -3.37
N ALA A 40 -11.42 13.68 -3.52
CA ALA A 40 -10.10 13.40 -4.11
C ALA A 40 -9.27 12.43 -3.25
N ALA A 41 -9.34 12.55 -1.92
CA ALA A 41 -8.71 11.59 -1.00
C ALA A 41 -9.26 10.18 -1.21
N SER A 42 -10.60 10.03 -1.24
CA SER A 42 -11.26 8.73 -1.46
C SER A 42 -10.96 8.13 -2.83
N PHE A 43 -10.83 8.97 -3.86
CA PHE A 43 -10.39 8.53 -5.18
C PHE A 43 -8.95 7.99 -5.16
N ASN A 44 -8.01 8.71 -4.53
CA ASN A 44 -6.64 8.24 -4.35
C ASN A 44 -6.59 6.93 -3.57
N PHE A 45 -7.41 6.80 -2.53
CA PHE A 45 -7.47 5.56 -1.77
C PHE A 45 -7.99 4.38 -2.63
N SER A 46 -8.99 4.62 -3.48
CA SER A 46 -9.51 3.60 -4.39
C SER A 46 -8.49 3.14 -5.42
N LEU A 47 -7.78 4.09 -6.06
CA LEU A 47 -6.72 3.77 -7.02
C LEU A 47 -5.55 3.04 -6.35
N GLY A 48 -5.14 3.49 -5.16
CA GLY A 48 -4.06 2.85 -4.43
C GLY A 48 -4.41 1.45 -3.95
N LEU A 49 -5.67 1.22 -3.53
CA LEU A 49 -6.16 -0.11 -3.21
C LEU A 49 -6.10 -1.05 -4.42
N MET A 50 -6.56 -0.59 -5.59
CA MET A 50 -6.47 -1.38 -6.82
C MET A 50 -5.02 -1.74 -7.14
N ALA A 51 -4.11 -0.77 -7.04
CA ALA A 51 -2.68 -1.01 -7.24
C ALA A 51 -2.09 -1.98 -6.19
N ALA A 52 -2.52 -1.91 -4.94
CA ALA A 52 -2.05 -2.79 -3.86
C ALA A 52 -2.48 -4.24 -4.08
N VAL A 53 -3.72 -4.44 -4.53
CA VAL A 53 -4.24 -5.76 -4.92
C VAL A 53 -3.42 -6.32 -6.07
N VAL A 54 -3.23 -5.55 -7.15
CA VAL A 54 -2.43 -5.98 -8.31
C VAL A 54 -0.99 -6.30 -7.92
N ALA A 55 -0.36 -5.48 -7.08
CA ALA A 55 0.99 -5.72 -6.58
C ALA A 55 1.08 -7.03 -5.78
N SER A 56 0.10 -7.28 -4.90
CA SER A 56 0.05 -8.47 -4.05
C SER A 56 -0.08 -9.75 -4.88
N PHE A 57 -0.98 -9.76 -5.87
CA PHE A 57 -1.12 -10.88 -6.81
C PHE A 57 0.09 -11.06 -7.71
N SER A 58 0.71 -9.97 -8.16
CA SER A 58 1.92 -10.04 -8.98
C SER A 58 3.10 -10.64 -8.21
N GLY A 59 3.23 -10.34 -6.91
CA GLY A 59 4.21 -10.95 -6.02
C GLY A 59 4.01 -12.47 -5.90
N MET A 60 2.77 -12.90 -5.62
CA MET A 60 2.41 -14.33 -5.54
C MET A 60 2.75 -15.09 -6.83
N VAL A 61 2.34 -14.56 -7.99
CA VAL A 61 2.63 -15.19 -9.29
C VAL A 61 4.14 -15.34 -9.52
N SER A 62 4.97 -14.39 -9.06
CA SER A 62 6.42 -14.46 -9.24
C SER A 62 7.07 -15.65 -8.52
N VAL A 63 6.50 -16.05 -7.38
CA VAL A 63 6.92 -17.26 -6.65
C VAL A 63 6.49 -18.51 -7.41
N ASP A 64 5.24 -18.55 -7.89
CA ASP A 64 4.70 -19.70 -8.64
C ASP A 64 5.47 -20.01 -9.93
N ILE A 65 6.01 -18.99 -10.61
CA ILE A 65 6.84 -19.16 -11.81
C ILE A 65 8.34 -19.33 -11.51
N ASN A 66 8.71 -19.60 -10.26
CA ASN A 66 10.08 -19.83 -9.79
C ASN A 66 11.06 -18.66 -10.02
N LEU A 67 10.60 -17.40 -10.05
CA LEU A 67 11.49 -16.24 -10.12
C LEU A 67 12.12 -15.86 -8.77
N ARG A 68 11.50 -16.28 -7.65
CA ARG A 68 11.95 -16.06 -6.27
C ARG A 68 11.57 -17.26 -5.41
N THR A 69 12.32 -17.54 -4.34
CA THR A 69 11.95 -18.60 -3.39
C THR A 69 10.84 -18.13 -2.45
N THR A 70 10.05 -19.07 -1.92
CA THR A 70 8.96 -18.77 -0.96
C THR A 70 9.50 -18.09 0.30
N ILE A 71 10.65 -18.55 0.81
CA ILE A 71 11.31 -18.01 2.00
C ILE A 71 11.74 -16.55 1.80
N ASP A 72 12.23 -16.20 0.60
CA ASP A 72 12.67 -14.83 0.30
C ASP A 72 11.51 -13.82 0.27
N VAL A 73 10.28 -14.28 0.00
CA VAL A 73 9.16 -13.40 -0.33
C VAL A 73 8.07 -13.39 0.75
N GLU A 74 7.93 -14.46 1.54
CA GLU A 74 6.88 -14.61 2.56
C GLU A 74 6.81 -13.45 3.56
N GLY A 75 7.96 -12.99 4.08
CA GLY A 75 7.98 -11.89 5.04
C GLY A 75 7.45 -10.59 4.45
N HIS A 76 7.98 -10.16 3.31
CA HIS A 76 7.55 -8.93 2.63
C HIS A 76 6.12 -9.04 2.10
N GLN A 77 5.73 -10.21 1.59
CA GLN A 77 4.40 -10.45 1.03
C GLN A 77 3.32 -10.50 2.10
N GLY A 78 3.62 -11.06 3.28
CA GLY A 78 2.71 -11.04 4.43
C GLY A 78 2.37 -9.62 4.87
N TYR A 79 3.38 -8.76 5.03
CA TYR A 79 3.14 -7.35 5.35
C TYR A 79 2.43 -6.60 4.23
N SER A 80 2.79 -6.86 2.97
CA SER A 80 2.16 -6.23 1.81
C SER A 80 0.68 -6.60 1.69
N PHE A 81 0.33 -7.85 1.98
CA PHE A 81 -1.06 -8.30 2.01
C PHE A 81 -1.84 -7.68 3.18
N LEU A 82 -1.25 -7.63 4.39
CA LEU A 82 -1.83 -6.94 5.54
C LEU A 82 -2.08 -5.46 5.23
N PHE A 83 -1.12 -4.80 4.57
CA PHE A 83 -1.29 -3.41 4.14
C PHE A 83 -2.46 -3.27 3.17
N THR A 84 -2.60 -4.15 2.18
CA THR A 84 -3.74 -4.16 1.25
C THR A 84 -5.08 -4.29 1.96
N VAL A 85 -5.19 -5.17 2.97
CA VAL A 85 -6.41 -5.33 3.77
C VAL A 85 -6.74 -4.05 4.55
N LEU A 86 -5.75 -3.49 5.25
CA LEU A 86 -5.90 -2.22 5.97
C LEU A 86 -6.28 -1.08 5.03
N TYR A 87 -5.68 -1.04 3.84
CA TYR A 87 -6.01 -0.11 2.78
C TYR A 87 -7.49 -0.23 2.40
N GLY A 88 -8.02 -1.44 2.24
CA GLY A 88 -9.44 -1.68 1.98
C GLY A 88 -10.35 -1.01 3.02
N PHE A 89 -10.02 -1.15 4.31
CA PHE A 89 -10.74 -0.46 5.38
C PHE A 89 -10.61 1.06 5.27
N VAL A 90 -9.41 1.58 5.02
CA VAL A 90 -9.17 3.02 4.84
C VAL A 90 -10.02 3.60 3.71
N THR A 91 -10.07 2.92 2.56
CA THR A 91 -10.92 3.30 1.42
C THR A 91 -12.40 3.24 1.78
N GLY A 92 -12.86 2.18 2.46
CA GLY A 92 -14.26 2.07 2.88
C GLY A 92 -14.67 3.19 3.85
N TYR A 93 -13.83 3.49 4.84
CA TYR A 93 -14.07 4.57 5.79
C TYR A 93 -13.98 5.94 5.15
N SER A 94 -13.17 6.14 4.10
CA SER A 94 -13.07 7.44 3.43
C SER A 94 -14.38 7.85 2.75
N TYR A 95 -15.21 6.88 2.31
CA TYR A 95 -16.54 7.16 1.75
C TYR A 95 -17.65 7.28 2.80
N THR A 96 -17.51 6.61 3.94
CA THR A 96 -18.62 6.45 4.90
C THR A 96 -18.47 7.27 6.17
N SER A 97 -17.28 7.28 6.78
CA SER A 97 -17.03 7.85 8.11
C SER A 97 -15.56 8.24 8.30
N SER A 98 -15.08 9.12 7.41
CA SER A 98 -13.68 9.55 7.24
C SER A 98 -12.99 10.03 8.52
N PHE A 99 -13.72 10.59 9.48
CA PHE A 99 -13.13 11.19 10.68
C PHE A 99 -13.51 10.47 11.98
N SER A 100 -14.10 9.28 11.88
CA SER A 100 -14.36 8.44 13.06
C SER A 100 -13.06 8.00 13.74
N LYS A 101 -13.12 7.74 15.05
CA LYS A 101 -11.95 7.22 15.80
C LYS A 101 -11.44 5.90 15.21
N THR A 102 -12.35 5.05 14.76
CA THR A 102 -12.03 3.79 14.09
C THR A 102 -11.27 4.02 12.78
N ALA A 103 -11.74 4.95 11.94
CA ALA A 103 -11.03 5.31 10.70
C ALA A 103 -9.61 5.83 10.97
N GLN A 104 -9.45 6.69 11.98
CA GLN A 104 -8.13 7.18 12.40
C GLN A 104 -7.20 6.05 12.84
N GLY A 105 -7.74 5.06 13.56
CA GLY A 105 -7.02 3.84 13.91
C GLY A 105 -6.49 3.11 12.67
N PHE A 106 -7.35 2.90 11.66
CA PHE A 106 -6.94 2.28 10.39
C PHE A 106 -5.91 3.13 9.62
N TYR A 107 -6.00 4.46 9.66
CA TYR A 107 -5.01 5.34 9.03
C TYR A 107 -3.63 5.18 9.67
N VAL A 108 -3.56 5.19 11.01
CA VAL A 108 -2.30 5.04 11.75
C VAL A 108 -1.71 3.64 11.55
N VAL A 109 -2.51 2.60 11.76
CA VAL A 109 -2.04 1.21 11.61
C VAL A 109 -1.66 0.92 10.16
N GLY A 110 -2.42 1.43 9.18
CA GLY A 110 -2.06 1.35 7.76
C GLY A 110 -0.73 2.02 7.44
N LEU A 111 -0.47 3.21 8.01
CA LEU A 111 0.80 3.93 7.81
C LEU A 111 1.99 3.19 8.45
N LEU A 112 1.81 2.61 9.63
CA LEU A 112 2.83 1.78 10.28
C LEU A 112 3.14 0.52 9.45
N THR A 113 2.11 -0.19 9.00
CA THR A 113 2.28 -1.38 8.15
C THR A 113 2.97 -1.01 6.83
N MET A 114 2.62 0.13 6.22
CA MET A 114 3.30 0.65 5.04
C MET A 114 4.81 0.84 5.29
N CYS A 115 5.20 1.42 6.43
CA CYS A 115 6.62 1.57 6.79
C CYS A 115 7.33 0.22 6.95
N ILE A 116 6.66 -0.78 7.54
CA ILE A 116 7.20 -2.15 7.63
C ILE A 116 7.36 -2.79 6.24
N CYS A 117 6.41 -2.58 5.33
CA CYS A 117 6.52 -3.03 3.94
C CYS A 117 7.73 -2.39 3.23
N LEU A 118 7.95 -1.09 3.42
CA LEU A 118 9.11 -0.39 2.85
C LEU A 118 10.42 -0.95 3.39
N PHE A 119 10.50 -1.19 4.71
CA PHE A 119 11.70 -1.74 5.35
C PHE A 119 11.98 -3.19 4.91
N SER A 120 10.97 -4.06 4.96
CA SER A 120 11.10 -5.46 4.52
C SER A 120 11.40 -5.56 3.03
N GLY A 121 10.82 -4.69 2.20
CA GLY A 121 11.13 -4.62 0.77
C GLY A 121 12.57 -4.16 0.50
N TYR A 122 13.06 -3.18 1.26
CA TYR A 122 14.47 -2.76 1.20
C TYR A 122 15.42 -3.92 1.56
N GLN A 123 15.10 -4.67 2.62
CA GLN A 123 15.87 -5.87 2.99
C GLN A 123 15.86 -6.89 1.86
N LEU A 124 14.72 -7.20 1.25
CA LEU A 124 14.63 -8.17 0.14
C LEU A 124 15.54 -7.83 -1.06
N VAL A 125 15.83 -6.53 -1.27
CA VAL A 125 16.74 -6.06 -2.33
C VAL A 125 18.21 -6.05 -1.88
N HIS A 126 18.51 -5.59 -0.66
CA HIS A 126 19.88 -5.29 -0.23
C HIS A 126 20.49 -6.30 0.75
N SER A 127 19.68 -7.13 1.42
CA SER A 127 20.19 -8.22 2.26
C SER A 127 20.65 -9.44 1.46
N ALA A 128 20.30 -9.51 0.17
CA ALA A 128 20.92 -10.43 -0.79
C ALA A 128 22.38 -10.04 -1.16
N TRP A 129 22.93 -8.97 -0.56
CA TRP A 129 24.27 -8.42 -0.81
C TRP A 129 25.06 -8.16 0.50
N GLY A 130 25.03 -9.11 1.44
CA GLY A 130 25.99 -9.21 2.56
C GLY A 130 26.72 -10.56 2.53
N PRO A 131 27.98 -10.62 2.98
CA PRO A 131 29.05 -11.54 2.52
C PRO A 131 28.71 -13.03 2.51
#